data_AF-A0A2D9SDS8-F1
#
_entry.id   AF-A0A2D9SDS8-F1
#
_cell.length_a   1.000
_cell.length_b   1.000
_cell.length_c   1.000
_cell.angle_alpha   90.00
_cell.angle_beta   90.00
_cell.angle_gamma   90.00
#
_symmetry.space_group_name_H-M   'P 1'
#
loop_
_entity.id
_entity.type
_entity.pdbx_description
1 polymer ?
#
loop_
_entity_poly.entity_id
_entity_poly.type
_entity_poly.pdbx_seq_one_letter_code
_entity_poly.pdbx_strand_id
1 'polypeptide(L)' 'MEFLLLWFFNQDVFDSGLRYKTAASCFSNAQNVGMELREVGLNPPTFTCIPIAKGKDLKIYRPGSNSRFPF' A
#
# COMPACT_ATOMS: atom_id res chain seq x y z
N MET A 1 -3.27 10.15 13.87
CA MET A 1 -2.30 9.75 12.83
C MET A 1 -2.74 8.38 12.34
N GLU A 2 -2.68 8.15 11.04
CA GLU A 2 -3.04 6.86 10.44
C GLU A 2 -1.89 6.40 9.56
N PHE A 3 -1.82 5.11 9.28
CA PHE A 3 -0.81 4.53 8.40
C PHE A 3 -1.49 4.09 7.12
N LEU A 4 -0.86 4.41 6.00
CA LEU A 4 -1.32 4.06 4.67
C LEU A 4 -0.39 3.03 4.05
N LEU A 5 -0.96 1.92 3.62
CA LEU A 5 -0.28 0.93 2.81
C LEU A 5 -0.22 1.38 1.34
N LEU A 6 1.01 1.46 0.82
CA LEU A 6 1.29 1.68 -0.59
C LEU A 6 1.95 0.44 -1.17
N TRP A 7 1.49 0.05 -2.36
CA TRP A 7 2.11 -1.00 -3.16
C TRP A 7 2.89 -0.39 -4.32
N PHE A 8 4.02 -0.97 -4.65
CA PHE A 8 4.84 -0.57 -5.79
C PHE A 8 4.92 -1.73 -6.78
N PHE A 9 4.53 -1.44 -8.01
CA PHE A 9 4.63 -2.38 -9.12
C PHE A 9 5.32 -1.68 -10.28
N ASN A 10 6.53 -2.11 -10.61
CA ASN A 10 7.39 -1.43 -11.58
C ASN A 10 7.54 0.08 -11.25
N GLN A 11 7.02 0.96 -12.09
CA GLN A 11 7.05 2.42 -11.90
C GLN A 11 5.78 2.97 -11.25
N ASP A 12 4.74 2.14 -11.09
CA ASP A 12 3.45 2.55 -10.55
C ASP A 12 3.42 2.42 -9.02
N VAL A 13 2.71 3.36 -8.40
CA VAL A 13 2.41 3.36 -6.97
C VAL A 13 0.91 3.29 -6.79
N PHE A 14 0.47 2.34 -5.98
CA PHE A 14 -0.94 2.12 -5.68
C PHE A 14 -1.23 2.46 -4.22
N ASP A 15 -2.09 3.46 -4.02
CA ASP A 15 -2.76 3.69 -2.74
C ASP A 15 -3.79 2.58 -2.55
N SER A 16 -3.59 1.73 -1.53
CA SER A 16 -4.51 0.63 -1.21
C SER A 16 -5.89 1.07 -0.72
N GLY A 17 -6.10 2.37 -0.44
CA GLY A 17 -7.29 2.88 0.24
C GLY A 17 -7.33 2.57 1.73
N LEU A 18 -6.66 1.48 2.17
CA LEU A 18 -6.68 0.98 3.54
C LEU A 18 -5.90 1.90 4.50
N ARG A 19 -6.57 2.33 5.56
CA ARG A 19 -6.01 3.16 6.63
C ARG A 19 -5.92 2.36 7.93
N TYR A 20 -4.75 2.34 8.54
CA TYR A 20 -4.44 1.56 9.75
C TYR A 20 -4.15 2.47 10.94
N LYS A 21 -4.56 2.04 12.14
CA LYS A 21 -4.28 2.79 13.37
C LYS A 21 -2.82 2.75 13.79
N THR A 22 -2.08 1.69 13.44
CA THR A 22 -0.68 1.48 13.84
C THR A 22 0.16 1.02 12.66
N ALA A 23 1.46 1.30 12.70
CA ALA A 23 2.40 0.82 11.70
C ALA A 23 2.45 -0.72 11.66
N ALA A 24 2.40 -1.35 12.84
CA ALA A 24 2.42 -2.79 12.99
C ALA A 24 1.26 -3.47 12.27
N SER A 25 0.02 -2.97 12.42
CA SER A 25 -1.13 -3.58 11.73
C SER A 25 -1.09 -3.38 10.22
N CYS A 26 -0.59 -2.23 9.75
CA CYS A 26 -0.34 -2.00 8.32
C CYS A 26 0.66 -3.03 7.76
N PHE A 27 1.81 -3.20 8.44
CA PHE A 27 2.87 -4.11 8.02
C PHE A 27 2.42 -5.58 8.04
N SER A 28 1.76 -6.01 9.12
CA SER A 28 1.25 -7.38 9.23
C SER A 28 0.25 -7.71 8.14
N ASN A 29 -0.67 -6.79 7.82
CA ASN A 29 -1.63 -7.03 6.74
C ASN A 29 -0.95 -7.15 5.37
N ALA A 30 -0.02 -6.25 5.06
CA ALA A 30 0.73 -6.31 3.80
C ALA A 30 1.54 -7.61 3.65
N GLN A 31 2.15 -8.09 4.74
CA GLN A 31 2.87 -9.36 4.75
C GLN A 31 1.94 -10.55 4.51
N ASN A 32 0.76 -10.57 5.15
CA ASN A 32 -0.22 -11.64 4.96
C ASN A 32 -0.73 -11.69 3.52
N VAL A 33 -1.13 -10.55 2.95
CA VAL A 33 -1.53 -10.46 1.54
C VAL A 33 -0.38 -10.91 0.62
N GLY A 34 0.86 -10.54 0.96
CA GLY A 34 2.03 -10.99 0.22
C GLY A 34 2.24 -12.51 0.27
N MET A 35 1.90 -13.16 1.38
CA MET A 35 1.92 -14.62 1.50
C MET A 35 0.81 -15.27 0.69
N GLU A 36 -0.42 -14.76 0.78
CA GLU A 36 -1.58 -15.25 0.02
C GLU A 36 -1.32 -15.20 -1.50
N LEU A 37 -0.67 -14.14 -1.99
CA LEU A 37 -0.27 -14.04 -3.40
C LEU A 37 0.75 -15.12 -3.79
N ARG A 38 1.71 -15.43 -2.92
CA ARG A 38 2.70 -16.48 -3.19
C ARG A 38 2.07 -17.86 -3.23
N GLU A 39 1.06 -18.12 -2.41
CA GLU A 39 0.36 -19.41 -2.38
C GLU A 39 -0.35 -19.73 -3.71
N VAL A 40 -0.79 -18.70 -4.44
CA VAL A 40 -1.37 -18.85 -5.79
C VAL A 40 -0.35 -18.69 -6.93
N GLY A 41 0.96 -18.70 -6.60
CA GLY A 41 2.04 -18.63 -7.59
C GLY A 41 2.33 -17.23 -8.12
N LEU A 42 1.85 -16.17 -7.47
CA LEU A 42 2.10 -14.79 -7.85
C LEU A 42 3.25 -14.18 -7.03
N ASN A 43 4.03 -13.31 -7.68
CA ASN A 43 5.04 -12.52 -6.98
C ASN A 43 4.39 -11.28 -6.36
N PRO A 44 4.44 -11.12 -5.03
CA PRO A 44 3.81 -9.97 -4.40
C PRO A 44 4.59 -8.68 -4.71
N PRO A 45 3.89 -7.56 -4.93
CA PRO A 45 4.53 -6.26 -5.09
C PRO A 45 5.28 -5.85 -3.82
N THR A 46 6.31 -5.03 -3.97
CA THR A 46 6.94 -4.40 -2.80
C THR A 46 5.98 -3.39 -2.18
N PHE A 47 6.13 -3.12 -0.88
CA PHE A 47 5.21 -2.24 -0.18
C PHE A 47 5.91 -1.33 0.83
N THR A 48 5.20 -0.30 1.26
CA THR A 48 5.58 0.50 2.42
C THR A 48 4.34 0.98 3.18
N CYS A 49 4.54 1.28 4.46
CA CYS A 49 3.51 1.86 5.33
C CYS A 49 3.95 3.27 5.73
N ILE A 50 3.28 4.30 5.21
CA ILE A 50 3.61 5.69 5.51
C ILE A 50 2.65 6.29 6.53
N PRO A 51 3.13 7.12 7.48
CA PRO A 51 2.25 7.88 8.35
C PRO A 51 1.58 9.02 7.57
N ILE A 52 0.27 9.17 7.74
CA ILE A 52 -0.53 10.27 7.19
C ILE A 52 -1.33 10.95 8.29
N ALA A 53 -1.59 12.25 8.09
CA ALA A 53 -2.53 12.98 8.91
C ALA A 53 -3.95 12.48 8.62
N LYS A 54 -4.77 12.37 9.68
CA LYS A 54 -6.15 11.87 9.55
C LYS A 54 -6.96 12.78 8.63
N GLY A 55 -7.67 12.19 7.66
CA GLY A 55 -8.49 12.92 6.71
C GLY A 55 -7.71 13.74 5.67
N LYS A 56 -6.41 13.49 5.51
CA LYS A 56 -5.61 14.07 4.42
C LYS A 56 -5.40 13.04 3.31
N ASP A 57 -5.58 13.50 2.08
CA ASP A 57 -5.24 12.73 0.90
C ASP A 57 -3.72 12.69 0.69
N LEU A 58 -3.22 11.52 0.32
CA LEU A 58 -1.86 11.38 -0.18
C LEU A 58 -1.76 11.97 -1.59
N LYS A 59 -0.81 12.86 -1.81
CA LYS A 59 -0.42 13.33 -3.15
C LYS A 59 0.95 12.77 -3.49
N ILE A 60 1.03 12.02 -4.58
CA ILE A 60 2.28 11.43 -5.07
C ILE A 60 2.74 12.26 -6.26
N TYR A 61 3.93 12.85 -6.17
CA TYR A 61 4.53 13.66 -7.24
C TYR A 61 5.65 12.87 -7.91
N ARG A 62 5.32 12.10 -8.95
CA ARG A 62 6.29 11.28 -9.69
C ARG A 62 5.95 11.30 -11.19
N PRO A 63 6.94 11.23 -12.10
CA PRO A 63 6.67 10.96 -13.52
C PRO A 63 6.11 9.54 -13.65
N GLY A 64 4.81 9.40 -13.94
CA GLY A 64 4.10 8.11 -14.00
C GLY A 64 2.63 8.23 -13.61
N SER A 65 1.82 7.20 -13.90
CA SER A 65 0.41 7.15 -13.51
C SER A 65 0.23 6.86 -12.02
N ASN A 66 -0.39 7.78 -11.29
CA ASN A 66 -0.92 7.49 -9.96
C ASN A 66 -2.27 6.78 -10.12
N SER A 67 -2.28 5.46 -10.00
CA SER A 67 -3.53 4.69 -10.01
C SER A 67 -3.99 4.45 -8.57
N ARG A 68 -5.23 4.85 -8.26
CA ARG A 68 -5.94 4.34 -7.07
C ARG A 68 -6.45 2.96 -7.46
N PHE A 69 -5.84 1.90 -6.96
CA PHE A 69 -6.27 0.54 -7.28
C PHE A 69 -7.74 0.38 -6.85
N PRO A 70 -8.64 -0.14 -7.69
CA PRO A 70 -10.06 -0.25 -7.34
C PRO A 70 -10.31 -1.57 -6.62
N PHE A 71 -10.05 -1.62 -5.32
CA PHE A 71 -10.65 -2.61 -4.42
C PHE A 71 -11.07 -1.92 -3.12
#